data_AF-A0A2N2SUE1-F1
#
_entry.id   AF-A0A2N2SUE1-F1
#
_cell.length_a   1.000
_cell.length_b   1.000
_cell.length_c   1.000
_cell.angle_alpha   90.00
_cell.angle_beta   90.00
_cell.angle_gamma   90.00
#
_symmetry.space_group_name_H-M   'P 1'
#
loop_
_entity.id
_entity.type
_entity.pdbx_description
1 polymer ?
#
loop_
_entity_poly.entity_id
_entity_poly.type
_entity_poly.pdbx_seq_one_letter_code
_entity_poly.pdbx_strand_id
1 'polypeptide(L)'
;SVTRATLDTSTTIIVATRQAFQVEQEESRKVYQSSGALMHHFDNLSPTQRDGLLSEGEGAERTTPCSLANVLRLRRPFVVVDEAHNSRTELAFDMLARFRPSGVMELTATPDLERTPSNVLHSVSAAELKAEEMIKLPVVLETEPNWQQCLADAIGRRDALHKLADEERRGGADYLRPLILIQSEPRRAGVETLDFERVRNELITNHGIPASEIVVATGEEKGLEQIDADYKLGIADPACPVKFVITQKALAEGWDCPFAYILVSMASLSSATAVEQLLGRVLRQPGASHRQAKALNQSYAFVVSRNFAETAGALRDRLVAGAGFERREVTEFVTAAKAEQAR
;
A
#
# COMPACT_ATOMS: atom_id res chain seq x y z
N SER A 1 7.84 -21.82 18.59
CA SER A 1 7.46 -21.47 19.97
C SER A 1 8.49 -20.52 20.54
N VAL A 2 8.08 -19.50 21.30
CA VAL A 2 9.00 -18.52 21.91
C VAL A 2 9.52 -19.07 23.24
N THR A 3 10.77 -19.51 23.30
CA THR A 3 11.39 -20.05 24.53
C THR A 3 12.37 -19.06 25.16
N ARG A 4 12.60 -19.15 26.47
CA ARG A 4 13.54 -18.29 27.19
C ARG A 4 14.95 -18.39 26.61
N ALA A 5 15.42 -19.61 26.36
CA ALA A 5 16.72 -19.85 25.75
C ALA A 5 16.85 -19.14 24.40
N THR A 6 15.84 -19.27 23.51
CA THR A 6 15.84 -18.57 22.22
C THR A 6 15.95 -17.05 22.38
N LEU A 7 15.21 -16.46 23.33
CA LEU A 7 15.26 -15.02 23.58
C LEU A 7 16.55 -14.55 24.27
N ASP A 8 17.25 -15.44 24.98
CA ASP A 8 18.50 -15.13 25.68
C ASP A 8 19.72 -15.24 24.76
N THR A 9 19.71 -16.16 23.79
CA THR A 9 20.90 -16.49 22.99
C THR A 9 20.84 -15.99 21.56
N SER A 10 19.67 -15.57 21.06
CA SER A 10 19.47 -15.29 19.65
C SER A 10 18.74 -13.98 19.42
N THR A 11 19.13 -13.26 18.35
CA THR A 11 18.33 -12.17 17.82
C THR A 11 17.00 -12.73 17.32
N THR A 12 15.91 -12.36 17.99
CA THR A 12 14.57 -12.85 17.69
C THR A 12 13.74 -11.75 17.04
N ILE A 13 13.27 -12.01 15.82
CA ILE A 13 12.34 -11.13 15.10
C ILE A 13 10.95 -11.75 15.19
N ILE A 14 9.98 -10.97 15.67
CA ILE A 14 8.57 -11.35 15.72
C ILE A 14 7.83 -10.51 14.69
N VAL A 15 7.29 -11.17 13.66
CA VAL A 15 6.44 -10.53 12.64
C VAL A 15 4.99 -10.85 12.99
N ALA A 16 4.18 -9.80 13.15
CA ALA A 16 2.78 -9.93 13.52
C ALA A 16 1.98 -8.73 13.01
N THR A 17 0.70 -8.94 12.75
CA THR A 17 -0.21 -7.86 12.36
C THR A 17 -0.66 -7.09 13.59
N ARG A 18 -0.89 -5.78 13.43
CA ARG A 18 -1.35 -4.90 14.52
C ARG A 18 -2.65 -5.40 15.17
N GLN A 19 -3.52 -6.02 14.38
CA GLN A 19 -4.80 -6.60 14.83
C GLN A 19 -4.63 -7.71 15.87
N ALA A 20 -3.47 -8.38 15.90
CA ALA A 20 -3.18 -9.41 16.91
C ALA A 20 -3.05 -8.80 18.32
N PHE A 21 -2.75 -7.50 18.40
CA PHE A 21 -2.43 -6.79 19.63
C PHE A 21 -3.41 -5.66 19.99
N GLN A 22 -4.18 -5.18 19.01
CA GLN A 22 -5.19 -4.16 19.22
C GLN A 22 -6.39 -4.76 19.98
N VAL A 23 -6.75 -4.11 21.08
CA VAL A 23 -7.73 -4.60 22.04
C VAL A 23 -8.74 -3.50 22.34
N GLU A 24 -10.02 -3.79 22.18
CA GLU A 24 -11.11 -3.09 22.89
C GLU A 24 -11.50 -3.81 24.19
N GLN A 25 -11.31 -5.15 24.27
CA GLN A 25 -11.48 -5.97 25.49
C GLN A 25 -10.37 -7.04 25.63
N GLU A 26 -9.60 -6.98 26.71
CA GLU A 26 -8.36 -7.74 26.94
C GLU A 26 -8.56 -9.26 26.97
N GLU A 27 -9.71 -9.71 27.44
CA GLU A 27 -10.07 -11.13 27.57
C GLU A 27 -10.17 -11.86 26.22
N SER A 28 -10.37 -11.12 25.12
CA SER A 28 -10.65 -11.70 23.79
C SER A 28 -9.40 -12.14 23.01
N ARG A 29 -8.19 -11.73 23.42
CA ARG A 29 -6.96 -11.94 22.63
C ARG A 29 -5.96 -12.87 23.33
N LYS A 30 -5.60 -13.95 22.64
CA LYS A 30 -4.63 -14.98 23.11
C LYS A 30 -3.26 -14.45 23.56
N VAL A 31 -2.85 -13.27 23.10
CA VAL A 31 -1.55 -12.67 23.46
C VAL A 31 -1.49 -12.26 24.93
N TYR A 32 -2.65 -11.91 25.51
CA TYR A 32 -2.77 -11.47 26.90
C TYR A 32 -3.12 -12.61 27.86
N GLN A 33 -3.67 -13.70 27.34
CA GLN A 33 -4.03 -14.89 28.11
C GLN A 33 -2.79 -15.64 28.63
N SER A 34 -2.92 -16.20 29.84
CA SER A 34 -1.88 -17.04 30.44
C SER A 34 -1.68 -18.34 29.67
N SER A 35 -0.43 -18.72 29.43
CA SER A 35 -0.07 -19.97 28.76
C SER A 35 0.99 -20.73 29.56
N GLY A 36 0.71 -22.01 29.85
CA GLY A 36 1.68 -22.91 30.51
C GLY A 36 3.01 -23.01 29.76
N ALA A 37 2.97 -22.88 28.43
CA ALA A 37 4.17 -22.91 27.59
C ALA A 37 5.12 -21.73 27.85
N LEU A 38 4.64 -20.63 28.43
CA LEU A 38 5.43 -19.41 28.68
C LEU A 38 5.91 -19.28 30.12
N MET A 39 5.48 -20.14 31.05
CA MET A 39 5.78 -20.02 32.49
C MET A 39 7.27 -19.87 32.79
N HIS A 40 8.11 -20.61 32.05
CA HIS A 40 9.56 -20.60 32.21
C HIS A 40 10.24 -19.23 31.96
N HIS A 41 9.57 -18.28 31.30
CA HIS A 41 10.04 -16.90 31.16
C HIS A 41 9.91 -16.09 32.46
N PHE A 42 9.06 -16.53 33.38
CA PHE A 42 8.71 -15.84 34.62
C PHE A 42 9.42 -16.40 35.86
N ASP A 43 10.33 -17.35 35.67
CA ASP A 43 11.14 -17.91 36.75
C ASP A 43 12.24 -16.93 37.18
N ASN A 44 12.38 -16.76 38.50
CA ASN A 44 13.43 -15.97 39.16
C ASN A 44 13.43 -14.46 38.80
N LEU A 45 12.27 -13.85 38.58
CA LEU A 45 12.16 -12.42 38.31
C LEU A 45 12.54 -11.55 39.52
N SER A 46 13.22 -10.43 39.27
CA SER A 46 13.45 -9.42 40.30
C SER A 46 12.15 -8.72 40.69
N PRO A 47 12.05 -8.09 41.88
CA PRO A 47 10.87 -7.30 42.26
C PRO A 47 10.52 -6.23 41.22
N THR A 48 11.53 -5.56 40.65
CA THR A 48 11.36 -4.53 39.61
C THR A 48 10.80 -5.11 38.30
N GLN A 49 11.19 -6.33 37.93
CA GLN A 49 10.65 -7.02 36.76
C GLN A 49 9.17 -7.39 36.96
N ARG A 50 8.81 -7.86 38.16
CA ARG A 50 7.42 -8.24 38.50
C ARG A 50 6.49 -7.04 38.51
N ASP A 51 6.92 -5.93 39.12
CA ASP A 51 6.17 -4.67 39.13
C ASP A 51 5.89 -4.16 37.71
N GLY A 52 6.78 -4.51 36.77
CA GLY A 52 6.62 -4.13 35.39
C GLY A 52 5.62 -4.94 34.58
N LEU A 53 5.05 -6.02 35.09
CA LEU A 53 4.12 -6.89 34.37
C LEU A 53 2.69 -6.35 34.40
N LEU A 54 1.91 -6.68 33.37
CA LEU A 54 0.45 -6.51 33.37
C LEU A 54 -0.16 -7.47 34.38
N SER A 55 -1.18 -7.00 35.10
CA SER A 55 -1.98 -7.80 36.02
C SER A 55 -3.44 -7.75 35.62
N GLU A 56 -4.18 -8.81 35.93
CA GLU A 56 -5.63 -8.92 35.74
C GLU A 56 -6.30 -9.00 37.12
N GLY A 57 -7.51 -8.42 37.25
CA GLY A 57 -8.27 -8.37 38.50
C GLY A 57 -7.80 -7.29 39.50
N GLU A 58 -8.56 -7.13 40.58
CA GLU A 58 -8.31 -6.13 41.63
C GLU A 58 -8.18 -6.76 43.02
N GLY A 59 -7.46 -6.08 43.92
CA GLY A 59 -7.35 -6.49 45.33
C GLY A 59 -6.76 -7.90 45.51
N ALA A 60 -7.48 -8.77 46.21
CA ALA A 60 -7.03 -10.13 46.54
C ALA A 60 -7.07 -11.10 45.34
N GLU A 61 -7.78 -10.75 44.26
CA GLU A 61 -7.89 -11.56 43.03
C GLU A 61 -6.90 -11.10 41.94
N ARG A 62 -6.00 -10.16 42.26
CA ARG A 62 -5.00 -9.68 41.31
C ARG A 62 -4.03 -10.81 40.93
N THR A 63 -4.01 -11.19 39.66
CA THR A 63 -3.09 -12.18 39.11
C THR A 63 -2.18 -11.58 38.05
N THR A 64 -1.04 -12.23 37.78
CA THR A 64 -0.13 -11.84 36.71
C THR A 64 -0.10 -12.96 35.67
N PRO A 65 -0.74 -12.78 34.50
CA PRO A 65 -0.81 -13.83 33.50
C PRO A 65 0.58 -14.13 32.92
N CYS A 66 0.88 -15.41 32.73
CA CYS A 66 2.07 -15.89 32.01
C CYS A 66 1.83 -15.76 30.50
N SER A 67 1.71 -14.52 30.02
CA SER A 67 1.26 -14.19 28.68
C SER A 67 2.40 -13.70 27.78
N LEU A 68 2.19 -13.73 26.46
CA LEU A 68 3.18 -13.24 25.52
C LEU A 68 3.39 -11.73 25.69
N ALA A 69 2.34 -10.95 25.99
CA ALA A 69 2.46 -9.53 26.30
C ALA A 69 3.43 -9.29 27.48
N ASN A 70 3.33 -10.09 28.53
CA ASN A 70 4.21 -10.00 29.69
C ASN A 70 5.64 -10.47 29.39
N VAL A 71 5.81 -11.48 28.53
CA VAL A 71 7.14 -11.84 28.00
C VAL A 71 7.77 -10.67 27.24
N LEU A 72 7.01 -9.99 26.37
CA LEU A 72 7.50 -8.81 25.65
C LEU A 72 7.86 -7.68 26.62
N ARG A 73 7.03 -7.41 27.64
CA ARG A 73 7.33 -6.38 28.66
C ARG A 73 8.62 -6.64 29.43
N LEU A 74 8.94 -7.90 29.75
CA LEU A 74 10.20 -8.28 30.38
C LEU A 74 11.40 -8.01 29.46
N ARG A 75 11.21 -8.24 28.17
CA ARG A 75 12.27 -8.15 27.16
C ARG A 75 12.47 -6.75 26.60
N ARG A 76 11.48 -5.86 26.77
CA ARG A 76 11.50 -4.47 26.27
C ARG A 76 11.97 -4.39 24.81
N PRO A 77 11.21 -4.99 23.87
CA PRO A 77 11.64 -5.08 22.49
C PRO A 77 11.80 -3.69 21.85
N PHE A 78 12.65 -3.62 20.84
CA PHE A 78 12.61 -2.52 19.89
C PHE A 78 11.48 -2.80 18.89
N VAL A 79 10.53 -1.89 18.75
CA VAL A 79 9.34 -2.11 17.92
C VAL A 79 9.46 -1.33 16.63
N VAL A 80 9.33 -2.04 15.51
CA VAL A 80 9.25 -1.42 14.18
C VAL A 80 7.79 -1.46 13.73
N VAL A 81 7.25 -0.29 13.40
CA VAL A 81 5.86 -0.13 12.94
C VAL A 81 5.91 0.28 11.49
N ASP A 82 5.45 -0.61 10.61
CA ASP A 82 5.29 -0.31 9.19
C ASP A 82 3.93 0.37 8.94
N GLU A 83 3.85 1.20 7.90
CA GLU A 83 2.68 1.98 7.53
C GLU A 83 2.02 2.72 8.71
N ALA A 84 2.84 3.36 9.55
CA ALA A 84 2.41 3.98 10.81
C ALA A 84 1.29 5.02 10.63
N HIS A 85 1.15 5.61 9.42
CA HIS A 85 0.06 6.53 9.09
C HIS A 85 -1.34 5.93 9.21
N ASN A 86 -1.50 4.62 9.05
CA ASN A 86 -2.79 3.93 9.21
C ASN A 86 -3.20 3.72 10.68
N SER A 87 -2.30 4.03 11.62
CA SER A 87 -2.42 3.64 13.03
C SER A 87 -2.25 4.81 13.99
N ARG A 88 -2.55 6.04 13.56
CA ARG A 88 -2.40 7.27 14.37
C ARG A 88 -3.55 7.50 15.36
N THR A 89 -3.98 6.46 16.05
CA THR A 89 -4.97 6.57 17.14
C THR A 89 -4.27 6.48 18.48
N GLU A 90 -4.78 7.18 19.50
CA GLU A 90 -4.27 7.07 20.88
C GLU A 90 -4.22 5.61 21.33
N LEU A 91 -5.25 4.82 20.97
CA LEU A 91 -5.31 3.38 21.21
C LEU A 91 -4.13 2.58 20.63
N ALA A 92 -3.60 2.98 19.48
CA ALA A 92 -2.46 2.29 18.86
C ALA A 92 -1.15 2.61 19.61
N PHE A 93 -0.96 3.85 20.05
CA PHE A 93 0.18 4.22 20.89
C PHE A 93 0.10 3.57 22.27
N ASP A 94 -1.08 3.52 22.88
CA ASP A 94 -1.32 2.80 24.14
C ASP A 94 -1.00 1.31 24.00
N MET A 95 -1.37 0.71 22.86
CA MET A 95 -1.02 -0.67 22.54
C MET A 95 0.50 -0.87 22.48
N LEU A 96 1.24 0.00 21.80
CA LEU A 96 2.70 -0.09 21.74
C LEU A 96 3.33 0.13 23.12
N ALA A 97 2.82 1.09 23.91
CA ALA A 97 3.28 1.37 25.26
C ALA A 97 3.07 0.18 26.21
N ARG A 98 2.01 -0.63 26.00
CA ARG A 98 1.76 -1.86 26.76
C ARG A 98 2.89 -2.89 26.62
N PHE A 99 3.74 -2.85 25.59
CA PHE A 99 4.91 -3.73 25.49
C PHE A 99 6.15 -3.24 26.23
N ARG A 100 6.12 -2.05 26.86
CA ARG A 100 7.29 -1.39 27.45
C ARG A 100 8.51 -1.40 26.51
N PRO A 101 8.36 -0.97 25.24
CA PRO A 101 9.44 -1.06 24.28
C PRO A 101 10.68 -0.29 24.73
N SER A 102 11.85 -0.70 24.26
CA SER A 102 13.09 0.05 24.44
C SER A 102 13.17 1.25 23.49
N GLY A 103 12.48 1.16 22.34
CA GLY A 103 12.28 2.22 21.37
C GLY A 103 11.24 1.81 20.34
N VAL A 104 10.67 2.81 19.64
CA VAL A 104 9.73 2.60 18.55
C VAL A 104 10.29 3.31 17.32
N MET A 105 10.36 2.59 16.20
CA MET A 105 10.71 3.11 14.89
C MET A 105 9.51 2.99 13.98
N GLU A 106 9.04 4.12 13.47
CA GLU A 106 7.94 4.17 12.52
C GLU A 106 8.49 4.31 11.10
N LEU A 107 8.01 3.45 10.20
CA LEU A 107 8.24 3.54 8.77
C LEU A 107 6.94 4.05 8.13
N THR A 108 7.00 5.21 7.50
CA THR A 108 5.83 5.82 6.87
C THR A 108 6.26 6.80 5.78
N ALA A 109 5.54 6.81 4.66
CA ALA A 109 5.70 7.83 3.63
C ALA A 109 5.16 9.20 4.09
N THR A 110 4.27 9.20 5.08
CA THR A 110 3.57 10.39 5.57
C THR A 110 3.76 10.41 7.09
N PRO A 111 4.70 11.21 7.63
CA PRO A 111 4.80 11.40 9.08
C PRO A 111 3.66 12.30 9.57
N ASP A 112 3.16 12.09 10.78
CA ASP A 112 2.32 13.08 11.46
C ASP A 112 3.23 14.19 11.98
N LEU A 113 2.92 15.44 11.64
CA LEU A 113 3.66 16.61 12.11
C LEU A 113 2.80 17.50 13.03
N GLU A 114 1.51 17.19 13.18
CA GLU A 114 0.54 18.10 13.81
C GLU A 114 -0.03 17.55 15.12
N ARG A 115 -0.56 16.31 15.10
CA ARG A 115 -1.33 15.79 16.25
C ARG A 115 -0.46 14.97 17.19
N THR A 116 0.29 14.04 16.64
CA THR A 116 1.23 13.18 17.37
C THR A 116 2.57 13.19 16.65
N PRO A 117 3.33 14.31 16.72
CA PRO A 117 4.56 14.44 15.96
C PRO A 117 5.59 13.43 16.45
N SER A 118 5.95 12.49 15.57
CA SER A 118 7.10 11.62 15.76
C SER A 118 8.39 12.37 15.40
N ASN A 119 9.48 12.04 16.11
CA ASN A 119 10.79 12.59 15.75
C ASN A 119 11.20 12.05 14.38
N VAL A 120 11.18 12.90 13.35
CA VAL A 120 11.65 12.53 12.01
C VAL A 120 13.17 12.40 12.04
N LEU A 121 13.66 11.16 12.11
CA LEU A 121 15.10 10.86 12.12
C LEU A 121 15.72 11.03 10.74
N HIS A 122 14.97 10.66 9.70
CA HIS A 122 15.38 10.75 8.31
C HIS A 122 14.13 10.85 7.43
N SER A 123 14.23 11.63 6.36
CA SER A 123 13.20 11.78 5.34
C SER A 123 13.89 11.77 3.98
N VAL A 124 13.34 11.03 3.03
CA VAL A 124 13.81 10.97 1.65
C VAL A 124 12.77 11.68 0.79
N SER A 125 13.22 12.66 0.03
CA SER A 125 12.37 13.43 -0.88
C SER A 125 12.06 12.63 -2.16
N ALA A 126 10.97 13.00 -2.83
CA ALA A 126 10.66 12.45 -4.14
C ALA A 126 11.71 12.81 -5.20
N ALA A 127 12.36 13.97 -5.08
CA ALA A 127 13.47 14.36 -5.95
C ALA A 127 14.66 13.41 -5.81
N GLU A 128 15.02 13.00 -4.60
CA GLU A 128 16.08 12.01 -4.36
C GLU A 128 15.69 10.64 -4.94
N LEU A 129 14.46 10.16 -4.69
CA LEU A 129 13.99 8.90 -5.28
C LEU A 129 14.00 8.91 -6.81
N LYS A 130 13.69 10.07 -7.42
CA LYS A 130 13.75 10.26 -8.87
C LYS A 130 15.19 10.29 -9.38
N ALA A 131 16.10 10.94 -8.64
CA ALA A 131 17.52 10.98 -8.99
C ALA A 131 18.15 9.57 -8.95
N GLU A 132 17.70 8.72 -8.02
CA GLU A 132 18.08 7.32 -7.88
C GLU A 132 17.25 6.37 -8.77
N GLU A 133 16.50 6.89 -9.75
CA GLU A 133 15.73 6.11 -10.74
C GLU A 133 14.69 5.14 -10.13
N MET A 134 14.24 5.39 -8.91
CA MET A 134 13.32 4.50 -8.19
C MET A 134 11.85 4.74 -8.53
N ILE A 135 11.53 5.92 -9.07
CA ILE A 135 10.15 6.34 -9.38
C ILE A 135 10.00 6.94 -10.79
N LYS A 136 8.83 6.68 -11.38
CA LYS A 136 8.37 7.15 -12.69
C LYS A 136 7.75 8.53 -12.56
N LEU A 137 8.47 9.56 -13.00
CA LEU A 137 8.01 10.94 -12.98
C LEU A 137 8.36 11.69 -14.28
N PRO A 138 7.49 12.60 -14.75
CA PRO A 138 6.24 13.04 -14.13
C PRO A 138 5.07 12.05 -14.28
N VAL A 139 4.01 12.29 -13.52
CA VAL A 139 2.67 11.75 -13.76
C VAL A 139 2.00 12.57 -14.86
N VAL A 140 1.75 11.94 -16.00
CA VAL A 140 1.03 12.54 -17.11
C VAL A 140 -0.47 12.35 -16.87
N LEU A 141 -1.16 13.45 -16.59
CA LEU A 141 -2.60 13.47 -16.30
C LEU A 141 -3.41 13.78 -17.57
N GLU A 142 -4.45 12.99 -17.79
CA GLU A 142 -5.47 13.20 -18.81
C GLU A 142 -6.86 13.10 -18.17
N THR A 143 -7.71 14.09 -18.43
CA THR A 143 -9.12 14.06 -18.03
C THR A 143 -10.01 13.90 -19.23
N GLU A 144 -10.97 12.98 -19.16
CA GLU A 144 -11.94 12.73 -20.22
C GLU A 144 -13.32 12.47 -19.60
N PRO A 145 -14.35 13.28 -19.90
CA PRO A 145 -15.67 13.11 -19.29
C PRO A 145 -16.42 11.86 -19.75
N ASN A 146 -16.14 11.34 -20.94
CA ASN A 146 -16.71 10.09 -21.41
C ASN A 146 -15.86 8.92 -20.90
N TRP A 147 -16.37 8.15 -19.94
CA TRP A 147 -15.61 7.07 -19.30
C TRP A 147 -15.19 5.96 -20.29
N GLN A 148 -15.97 5.67 -21.33
CA GLN A 148 -15.58 4.70 -22.36
C GLN A 148 -14.40 5.24 -23.19
N GLN A 149 -14.44 6.53 -23.56
CA GLN A 149 -13.32 7.16 -24.26
C GLN A 149 -12.07 7.23 -23.36
N CYS A 150 -12.24 7.56 -22.09
CA CYS A 150 -11.18 7.57 -21.08
C CYS A 150 -10.48 6.19 -20.99
N LEU A 151 -11.27 5.12 -20.99
CA LEU A 151 -10.75 3.75 -21.00
C LEU A 151 -10.04 3.41 -22.31
N ALA A 152 -10.60 3.83 -23.46
CA ALA A 152 -9.99 3.65 -24.77
C ALA A 152 -8.62 4.35 -24.87
N ASP A 153 -8.51 5.58 -24.39
CA ASP A 153 -7.27 6.36 -24.40
C ASP A 153 -6.20 5.71 -23.51
N ALA A 154 -6.60 5.19 -22.34
CA ALA A 154 -5.73 4.43 -21.45
C ALA A 154 -5.21 3.13 -22.09
N ILE A 155 -6.07 2.38 -22.79
CA ILE A 155 -5.69 1.17 -23.55
C ILE A 155 -4.68 1.53 -24.64
N GLY A 156 -4.98 2.56 -25.43
CA GLY A 156 -4.08 3.04 -26.49
C GLY A 156 -2.71 3.45 -25.94
N ARG A 157 -2.67 4.14 -24.79
CA ARG A 157 -1.43 4.47 -24.10
C ARG A 157 -0.65 3.22 -23.67
N ARG A 158 -1.33 2.23 -23.09
CA ARG A 158 -0.70 0.98 -22.65
C ARG A 158 -0.07 0.23 -23.82
N ASP A 159 -0.75 0.16 -24.95
CA ASP A 159 -0.23 -0.53 -26.14
C ASP A 159 0.97 0.20 -26.76
N ALA A 160 0.97 1.54 -26.73
CA ALA A 160 2.14 2.32 -27.12
C ALA A 160 3.35 2.05 -26.19
N LEU A 161 3.14 2.00 -24.87
CA LEU A 161 4.20 1.64 -23.91
C LEU A 161 4.67 0.20 -24.10
N HIS A 162 3.76 -0.73 -24.36
CA HIS A 162 4.11 -2.13 -24.56
C HIS A 162 4.97 -2.33 -25.81
N LYS A 163 4.66 -1.61 -26.90
CA LYS A 163 5.48 -1.62 -28.11
C LYS A 163 6.91 -1.13 -27.84
N LEU A 164 7.06 -0.06 -27.05
CA LEU A 164 8.38 0.44 -26.64
C LEU A 164 9.12 -0.59 -25.78
N ALA A 165 8.43 -1.23 -24.83
CA ALA A 165 9.02 -2.28 -24.00
C ALA A 165 9.50 -3.47 -24.82
N ASP A 166 8.75 -3.89 -25.85
CA ASP A 166 9.15 -4.97 -26.77
C ASP A 166 10.31 -4.56 -27.69
N GLU A 167 10.40 -3.28 -28.07
CA GLU A 167 11.55 -2.72 -28.78
C GLU A 167 12.81 -2.78 -27.92
N GLU A 168 12.75 -2.30 -26.67
CA GLU A 168 13.88 -2.38 -25.74
C GLU A 168 14.28 -3.81 -25.39
N ARG A 169 13.31 -4.70 -25.21
CA ARG A 169 13.56 -6.12 -24.93
C ARG A 169 14.29 -6.81 -26.06
N ARG A 170 13.95 -6.47 -27.32
CA ARG A 170 14.72 -6.94 -28.50
C ARG A 170 16.16 -6.42 -28.50
N GLY A 171 16.40 -5.26 -27.88
CA GLY A 171 17.72 -4.71 -27.62
C GLY A 171 18.45 -5.30 -26.41
N GLY A 172 17.84 -6.24 -25.67
CA GLY A 172 18.43 -6.92 -24.51
C GLY A 172 17.97 -6.40 -23.15
N ALA A 173 17.01 -5.48 -23.08
CA ALA A 173 16.47 -5.00 -21.80
C ALA A 173 15.58 -6.04 -21.11
N ASP A 174 15.43 -5.91 -19.80
CA ASP A 174 14.57 -6.79 -19.00
C ASP A 174 13.12 -6.74 -19.44
N TYR A 175 12.43 -7.87 -19.33
CA TYR A 175 11.01 -8.00 -19.65
C TYR A 175 10.16 -6.97 -18.89
N LEU A 176 9.23 -6.35 -19.62
CA LEU A 176 8.28 -5.40 -19.08
C LEU A 176 6.95 -5.52 -19.82
N ARG A 177 5.87 -5.70 -19.07
CA ARG A 177 4.49 -5.69 -19.58
C ARG A 177 3.71 -4.59 -18.88
N PRO A 178 3.57 -3.39 -19.46
CA PRO A 178 2.83 -2.30 -18.84
C PRO A 178 1.37 -2.73 -18.56
N LEU A 179 0.93 -2.46 -17.33
CA LEU A 179 -0.40 -2.79 -16.81
C LEU A 179 -1.22 -1.53 -16.57
N ILE A 180 -2.54 -1.69 -16.71
CA ILE A 180 -3.53 -0.68 -16.34
C ILE A 180 -4.18 -1.10 -15.03
N LEU A 181 -4.14 -0.20 -14.05
CA LEU A 181 -4.90 -0.31 -12.83
C LEU A 181 -6.13 0.58 -12.91
N ILE A 182 -7.31 -0.04 -12.83
CA ILE A 182 -8.60 0.64 -12.99
C ILE A 182 -9.30 0.68 -11.64
N GLN A 183 -9.55 1.88 -11.14
CA GLN A 183 -10.39 2.12 -9.98
C GLN A 183 -11.84 2.27 -10.42
N SER A 184 -12.65 1.23 -10.20
CA SER A 184 -14.10 1.23 -10.40
C SER A 184 -14.84 1.84 -9.21
N GLU A 185 -16.10 2.23 -9.43
CA GLU A 185 -17.00 2.70 -8.39
C GLU A 185 -17.54 1.55 -7.52
N PRO A 186 -17.85 1.78 -6.24
CA PRO A 186 -18.59 0.82 -5.43
C PRO A 186 -20.05 0.74 -5.90
N ARG A 187 -20.62 -0.46 -5.88
CA ARG A 187 -22.06 -0.66 -6.16
C ARG A 187 -22.91 0.10 -5.14
N ARG A 188 -24.00 0.71 -5.62
CA ARG A 188 -24.98 1.41 -4.77
C ARG A 188 -26.39 0.94 -5.13
N ALA A 189 -27.15 0.52 -4.12
CA ALA A 189 -28.51 0.04 -4.34
C ALA A 189 -29.39 1.13 -5.00
N GLY A 190 -30.03 0.79 -6.12
CA GLY A 190 -30.92 1.69 -6.84
C GLY A 190 -30.23 2.76 -7.69
N VAL A 191 -28.90 2.74 -7.82
CA VAL A 191 -28.14 3.68 -8.66
C VAL A 191 -27.21 2.89 -9.59
N GLU A 192 -27.27 3.18 -10.88
CA GLU A 192 -26.31 2.62 -11.84
C GLU A 192 -24.94 3.27 -11.63
N THR A 193 -23.93 2.46 -11.31
CA THR A 193 -22.55 2.91 -11.05
C THR A 193 -21.59 2.35 -12.10
N LEU A 194 -20.39 2.93 -12.21
CA LEU A 194 -19.29 2.36 -12.98
C LEU A 194 -18.55 1.30 -12.15
N ASP A 195 -19.27 0.27 -11.71
CA ASP A 195 -18.71 -0.80 -10.90
C ASP A 195 -17.83 -1.78 -11.72
N PHE A 196 -17.17 -2.69 -11.01
CA PHE A 196 -16.17 -3.57 -11.60
C PHE A 196 -16.74 -4.48 -12.70
N GLU A 197 -18.00 -4.92 -12.60
CA GLU A 197 -18.63 -5.75 -13.64
C GLU A 197 -18.88 -4.93 -14.88
N ARG A 198 -19.38 -3.70 -14.73
CA ARG A 198 -19.63 -2.81 -15.86
C ARG A 198 -18.34 -2.48 -16.61
N VAL A 199 -17.28 -2.14 -15.87
CA VAL A 199 -15.96 -1.88 -16.45
C VAL A 199 -15.39 -3.14 -17.12
N ARG A 200 -15.50 -4.30 -16.48
CA ARG A 200 -15.04 -5.58 -17.06
C ARG A 200 -15.80 -5.93 -18.34
N ASN A 201 -17.11 -5.72 -18.36
CA ASN A 201 -17.93 -5.96 -19.54
C ASN A 201 -17.53 -5.03 -20.68
N GLU A 202 -17.31 -3.74 -20.42
CA GLU A 202 -16.82 -2.78 -21.43
C GLU A 202 -15.50 -3.23 -22.07
N LEU A 203 -14.53 -3.66 -21.25
CA LEU A 203 -13.25 -4.18 -21.73
C LEU A 203 -13.43 -5.37 -22.66
N ILE A 204 -14.32 -6.31 -22.31
CA ILE A 204 -14.54 -7.53 -23.07
C ILE A 204 -15.35 -7.28 -24.34
N THR A 205 -16.49 -6.59 -24.23
CA THR A 205 -17.46 -6.50 -25.33
C THR A 205 -17.10 -5.43 -26.35
N ASN A 206 -16.60 -4.29 -25.89
CA ASN A 206 -16.39 -3.12 -26.76
C ASN A 206 -14.93 -2.94 -27.13
N HIS A 207 -14.00 -3.30 -26.24
CA HIS A 207 -12.56 -3.26 -26.51
C HIS A 207 -11.98 -4.62 -26.93
N GLY A 208 -12.75 -5.71 -26.88
CA GLY A 208 -12.31 -7.04 -27.32
C GLY A 208 -11.19 -7.64 -26.48
N ILE A 209 -11.01 -7.18 -25.24
CA ILE A 209 -9.97 -7.66 -24.34
C ILE A 209 -10.36 -9.07 -23.83
N PRO A 210 -9.50 -10.10 -24.00
CA PRO A 210 -9.78 -11.43 -23.49
C PRO A 210 -9.95 -11.42 -21.97
N ALA A 211 -10.93 -12.18 -21.47
CA ALA A 211 -11.20 -12.26 -20.04
C ALA A 211 -9.98 -12.74 -19.21
N SER A 212 -9.09 -13.54 -19.80
CA SER A 212 -7.83 -13.98 -19.16
C SER A 212 -6.83 -12.84 -18.93
N GLU A 213 -6.94 -11.72 -19.64
CA GLU A 213 -6.07 -10.56 -19.47
C GLU A 213 -6.56 -9.58 -18.40
N ILE A 214 -7.73 -9.87 -17.80
CA ILE A 214 -8.39 -9.00 -16.81
C ILE A 214 -8.47 -9.75 -15.48
N VAL A 215 -7.98 -9.12 -14.42
CA VAL A 215 -8.16 -9.60 -13.05
C VAL A 215 -8.95 -8.58 -12.23
N VAL A 216 -9.88 -9.08 -11.42
CA VAL A 216 -10.67 -8.26 -10.49
C VAL A 216 -10.14 -8.52 -9.08
N ALA A 217 -9.84 -7.44 -8.37
CA ALA A 217 -9.30 -7.43 -7.03
C ALA A 217 -10.12 -6.48 -6.14
N THR A 218 -11.28 -6.94 -5.69
CA THR A 218 -12.20 -6.21 -4.82
C THR A 218 -12.30 -6.88 -3.45
N GLY A 219 -13.11 -6.34 -2.55
CA GLY A 219 -13.42 -7.04 -1.30
C GLY A 219 -14.19 -8.35 -1.52
N GLU A 220 -14.86 -8.48 -2.67
CA GLU A 220 -15.68 -9.64 -3.04
C GLU A 220 -14.86 -10.66 -3.87
N GLU A 221 -13.94 -10.17 -4.72
CA GLU A 221 -13.12 -10.99 -5.60
C GLU A 221 -11.63 -10.84 -5.31
N LYS A 222 -10.98 -11.96 -4.95
CA LYS A 222 -9.54 -12.04 -4.63
C LYS A 222 -8.71 -12.50 -5.83
N GLY A 223 -8.97 -11.95 -7.02
CA GLY A 223 -8.34 -12.44 -8.26
C GLY A 223 -6.81 -12.37 -8.25
N LEU A 224 -6.21 -11.43 -7.52
CA LEU A 224 -4.75 -11.36 -7.37
C LEU A 224 -4.15 -12.51 -6.56
N GLU A 225 -4.84 -13.00 -5.52
CA GLU A 225 -4.37 -14.17 -4.74
C GLU A 225 -4.32 -15.42 -5.63
N GLN A 226 -5.25 -15.54 -6.57
CA GLN A 226 -5.23 -16.62 -7.55
C GLN A 226 -4.05 -16.49 -8.53
N ILE A 227 -3.74 -15.28 -9.00
CA ILE A 227 -2.57 -15.05 -9.86
C ILE A 227 -1.27 -15.42 -9.15
N ASP A 228 -1.13 -15.08 -7.87
CA ASP A 228 0.06 -15.42 -7.09
C ASP A 228 0.18 -16.94 -6.83
N ALA A 229 -0.93 -17.67 -6.84
CA ALA A 229 -0.95 -19.12 -6.76
C ALA A 229 -0.65 -19.81 -8.11
N ASP A 230 -1.17 -19.26 -9.20
CA ASP A 230 -1.08 -19.85 -10.54
C ASP A 230 0.27 -19.56 -11.24
N TYR A 231 0.94 -18.46 -10.89
CA TYR A 231 2.17 -18.01 -11.53
C TYR A 231 3.30 -17.83 -10.51
N LYS A 232 4.47 -18.39 -10.81
CA LYS A 232 5.61 -18.42 -9.88
C LYS A 232 6.11 -17.03 -9.48
N LEU A 233 6.06 -16.09 -10.42
CA LEU A 233 6.40 -14.67 -10.19
C LEU A 233 5.16 -13.78 -10.04
N GLY A 234 4.00 -14.39 -9.74
CA GLY A 234 2.71 -13.71 -9.66
C GLY A 234 2.37 -12.95 -10.95
N ILE A 235 1.83 -11.75 -10.80
CA ILE A 235 1.44 -10.93 -11.94
C ILE A 235 2.63 -10.48 -12.82
N ALA A 236 3.85 -10.43 -12.27
CA ALA A 236 5.04 -10.06 -13.03
C ALA A 236 5.57 -11.20 -13.92
N ASP A 237 5.04 -12.41 -13.77
CA ASP A 237 5.44 -13.57 -14.54
C ASP A 237 5.23 -13.33 -16.06
N PRO A 238 6.23 -13.60 -16.91
CA PRO A 238 6.07 -13.53 -18.36
C PRO A 238 4.97 -14.41 -18.92
N ALA A 239 4.63 -15.52 -18.25
CA ALA A 239 3.54 -16.40 -18.65
C ALA A 239 2.15 -15.87 -18.24
N CYS A 240 2.08 -14.93 -17.29
CA CYS A 240 0.82 -14.34 -16.87
C CYS A 240 0.24 -13.46 -17.99
N PRO A 241 -1.00 -13.66 -18.44
CA PRO A 241 -1.58 -12.86 -19.52
C PRO A 241 -2.17 -11.53 -19.02
N VAL A 242 -2.27 -11.33 -17.70
CA VAL A 242 -2.97 -10.18 -17.11
C VAL A 242 -2.32 -8.85 -17.53
N LYS A 243 -3.15 -7.95 -18.03
CA LYS A 243 -2.81 -6.56 -18.42
C LYS A 243 -3.66 -5.52 -17.69
N PHE A 244 -4.83 -5.92 -17.20
CA PHE A 244 -5.82 -5.05 -16.56
C PHE A 244 -6.14 -5.55 -15.17
N VAL A 245 -6.02 -4.67 -14.17
CA VAL A 245 -6.39 -4.93 -12.78
C VAL A 245 -7.52 -3.99 -12.40
N ILE A 246 -8.71 -4.52 -12.10
CA ILE A 246 -9.85 -3.72 -11.65
C ILE A 246 -9.96 -3.81 -10.14
N THR A 247 -10.08 -2.67 -9.46
CA THR A 247 -10.27 -2.61 -8.01
C THR A 247 -11.21 -1.48 -7.61
N GLN A 248 -11.77 -1.54 -6.39
CA GLN A 248 -12.60 -0.48 -5.82
C GLN A 248 -11.91 0.25 -4.66
N LYS A 249 -10.94 -0.40 -4.01
CA LYS A 249 -10.24 0.10 -2.82
C LYS A 249 -8.73 0.02 -3.06
N ALA A 250 -7.94 0.39 -2.04
CA ALA A 250 -6.53 0.07 -2.06
C ALA A 250 -6.36 -1.45 -2.25
N LEU A 251 -5.44 -1.84 -3.12
CA LEU A 251 -5.04 -3.24 -3.26
C LEU A 251 -4.44 -3.74 -1.93
N ALA A 252 -4.53 -5.06 -1.71
CA ALA A 252 -4.07 -5.70 -0.47
C ALA A 252 -2.64 -5.29 -0.11
N GLU A 253 -2.38 -5.21 1.21
CA GLU A 253 -1.04 -5.03 1.77
C GLU A 253 -0.12 -6.13 1.20
N GLY A 254 1.04 -5.73 0.66
CA GLY A 254 2.01 -6.66 0.09
C GLY A 254 1.89 -6.97 -1.41
N TRP A 255 0.82 -6.56 -2.11
CA TRP A 255 0.85 -6.60 -3.57
C TRP A 255 1.91 -5.62 -4.06
N ASP A 256 2.85 -6.02 -4.91
CA ASP A 256 3.84 -5.10 -5.47
C ASP A 256 4.03 -5.43 -6.95
N CYS A 257 3.58 -4.53 -7.81
CA CYS A 257 3.73 -4.68 -9.24
C CYS A 257 4.21 -3.38 -9.86
N PRO A 258 5.54 -3.21 -10.03
CA PRO A 258 6.09 -2.02 -10.67
C PRO A 258 5.71 -1.92 -12.16
N PHE A 259 5.17 -3.00 -12.73
CA PHE A 259 4.61 -3.00 -14.09
C PHE A 259 3.28 -2.23 -14.20
N ALA A 260 2.71 -1.73 -13.09
CA ALA A 260 1.60 -0.77 -13.12
C ALA A 260 2.09 0.59 -13.63
N TYR A 261 1.69 0.98 -14.83
CA TYR A 261 2.11 2.25 -15.47
C TYR A 261 0.97 3.25 -15.60
N ILE A 262 -0.26 2.75 -15.63
CA ILE A 262 -1.44 3.55 -15.92
C ILE A 262 -2.46 3.37 -14.80
N LEU A 263 -2.89 4.47 -14.20
CA LEU A 263 -4.05 4.54 -13.32
C LEU A 263 -5.23 5.08 -14.12
N VAL A 264 -6.36 4.38 -14.11
CA VAL A 264 -7.64 4.88 -14.61
C VAL A 264 -8.61 5.01 -13.44
N SER A 265 -9.14 6.21 -13.20
CA SER A 265 -10.09 6.46 -12.10
C SER A 265 -11.47 6.76 -12.66
N MET A 266 -12.40 5.81 -12.48
CA MET A 266 -13.82 5.95 -12.84
C MET A 266 -14.60 6.70 -11.77
N ALA A 267 -14.11 6.66 -10.53
CA ALA A 267 -14.65 7.42 -9.42
C ALA A 267 -14.07 8.84 -9.40
N SER A 268 -14.79 9.80 -8.81
CA SER A 268 -14.18 11.09 -8.55
C SER A 268 -12.98 10.94 -7.59
N LEU A 269 -11.96 11.77 -7.78
CA LEU A 269 -10.79 11.86 -6.91
C LEU A 269 -11.12 12.42 -5.50
N SER A 270 -12.29 12.12 -4.95
CA SER A 270 -12.71 12.50 -3.59
C SER A 270 -12.39 11.43 -2.54
N SER A 271 -12.26 10.15 -2.92
CA SER A 271 -11.81 9.10 -2.00
C SER A 271 -10.28 9.17 -1.83
N ALA A 272 -9.82 9.99 -0.88
CA ALA A 272 -8.41 10.36 -0.68
C ALA A 272 -7.47 9.16 -0.56
N THR A 273 -7.75 8.25 0.37
CA THR A 273 -6.80 7.21 0.78
C THR A 273 -6.59 6.12 -0.28
N ALA A 274 -7.64 5.71 -1.00
CA ALA A 274 -7.51 4.64 -1.99
C ALA A 274 -6.65 5.07 -3.18
N VAL A 275 -6.84 6.30 -3.68
CA VAL A 275 -6.08 6.77 -4.84
C VAL A 275 -4.63 7.08 -4.49
N GLU A 276 -4.37 7.63 -3.31
CA GLU A 276 -2.99 7.84 -2.80
C GLU A 276 -2.18 6.53 -2.84
N GLN A 277 -2.77 5.45 -2.31
CA GLN A 277 -2.14 4.13 -2.30
C GLN A 277 -1.94 3.56 -3.70
N LEU A 278 -2.90 3.77 -4.60
CA LEU A 278 -2.78 3.33 -6.00
C LEU A 278 -1.73 4.13 -6.79
N LEU A 279 -1.60 5.42 -6.53
CA LEU A 279 -0.56 6.27 -7.12
C LEU A 279 0.83 5.84 -6.68
N GLY A 280 1.03 5.59 -5.37
CA GLY A 280 2.30 5.08 -4.87
C GLY A 280 2.76 3.79 -5.57
N ARG A 281 1.82 2.93 -5.99
CA ARG A 281 2.10 1.70 -6.75
C ARG A 281 2.47 2.01 -8.20
N VAL A 282 1.71 2.89 -8.84
CA VAL A 282 1.94 3.27 -10.24
C VAL A 282 3.21 4.11 -10.41
N LEU A 283 3.73 4.73 -9.35
CA LEU A 283 4.97 5.51 -9.39
C LEU A 283 6.24 4.65 -9.37
N ARG A 284 6.22 3.38 -8.95
CA ARG A 284 7.46 2.58 -8.81
C ARG A 284 8.10 2.24 -10.16
N GLN A 285 9.40 2.51 -10.31
CA GLN A 285 10.17 2.14 -11.50
C GLN A 285 10.53 0.63 -11.45
N PRO A 286 10.22 -0.16 -12.48
CA PRO A 286 10.66 -1.56 -12.55
C PRO A 286 12.18 -1.68 -12.44
N GLY A 287 12.65 -2.47 -11.48
CA GLY A 287 14.08 -2.70 -11.26
C GLY A 287 14.84 -1.50 -10.68
N ALA A 288 14.15 -0.43 -10.27
CA ALA A 288 14.76 0.82 -9.81
C ALA A 288 15.83 1.35 -10.77
N SER A 289 15.55 1.25 -12.08
CA SER A 289 16.44 1.75 -13.12
C SER A 289 15.64 2.29 -14.30
N HIS A 290 16.12 3.39 -14.86
CA HIS A 290 15.49 3.99 -16.02
C HIS A 290 15.63 3.12 -17.26
N ARG A 291 14.55 3.14 -18.04
CA ARG A 291 14.48 2.60 -19.40
C ARG A 291 15.02 3.62 -20.39
N GLN A 292 15.40 3.16 -21.58
CA GLN A 292 15.93 4.04 -22.62
C GLN A 292 14.86 5.00 -23.15
N ALA A 293 13.65 4.49 -23.33
CA ALA A 293 12.49 5.24 -23.75
C ALA A 293 11.95 6.06 -22.58
N LYS A 294 12.00 7.38 -22.70
CA LYS A 294 11.50 8.33 -21.69
C LYS A 294 10.06 8.04 -21.25
N ALA A 295 9.20 7.57 -22.14
CA ALA A 295 7.81 7.22 -21.84
C ALA A 295 7.68 6.06 -20.83
N LEU A 296 8.69 5.17 -20.78
CA LEU A 296 8.75 4.08 -19.79
C LEU A 296 9.32 4.53 -18.43
N ASN A 297 9.67 5.81 -18.28
CA ASN A 297 10.10 6.41 -17.00
C ASN A 297 9.05 7.40 -16.48
N GLN A 298 7.82 7.30 -16.98
CA GLN A 298 6.68 8.15 -16.63
C GLN A 298 5.50 7.30 -16.19
N SER A 299 4.66 7.88 -15.34
CA SER A 299 3.37 7.31 -14.94
C SER A 299 2.25 8.04 -15.64
N TYR A 300 1.12 7.36 -15.86
CA TYR A 300 -0.02 7.94 -16.56
C TYR A 300 -1.28 7.83 -15.71
N ALA A 301 -2.04 8.91 -15.62
CA ALA A 301 -3.30 8.95 -14.89
C ALA A 301 -4.41 9.44 -15.83
N PHE A 302 -5.44 8.60 -16.01
CA PHE A 302 -6.65 8.92 -16.77
C PHE A 302 -7.80 9.02 -15.78
N VAL A 303 -8.51 10.15 -15.79
CA VAL A 303 -9.58 10.41 -14.82
C VAL A 303 -10.86 10.81 -15.54
N VAL A 304 -11.96 10.16 -15.17
CA VAL A 304 -13.29 10.52 -15.68
C VAL A 304 -13.74 11.83 -15.03
N SER A 305 -13.47 12.94 -15.70
CA SER A 305 -13.73 14.29 -15.19
C SER A 305 -13.87 15.31 -16.32
N ARG A 306 -14.69 16.34 -16.06
CA ARG A 306 -14.82 17.53 -16.93
C ARG A 306 -13.83 18.65 -16.56
N ASN A 307 -13.25 18.60 -15.37
CA ASN A 307 -12.47 19.70 -14.80
C ASN A 307 -11.02 19.28 -14.59
N PHE A 308 -10.16 19.63 -15.53
CA PHE A 308 -8.73 19.32 -15.44
C PHE A 308 -8.08 20.01 -14.24
N ALA A 309 -8.30 21.32 -14.05
CA ALA A 309 -7.63 22.09 -13.01
C ALA A 309 -7.92 21.55 -11.60
N GLU A 310 -9.18 21.23 -11.33
CA GLU A 310 -9.59 20.60 -10.07
C GLU A 310 -8.97 19.20 -9.91
N THR A 311 -8.98 18.40 -10.97
CA THR A 311 -8.40 17.04 -10.94
C THR A 311 -6.88 17.08 -10.72
N ALA A 312 -6.19 18.00 -11.39
CA ALA A 312 -4.75 18.21 -11.23
C ALA A 312 -4.43 18.71 -9.81
N GLY A 313 -5.21 19.66 -9.28
CA GLY A 313 -5.09 20.12 -7.89
C GLY A 313 -5.25 18.97 -6.90
N ALA A 314 -6.32 18.18 -7.03
CA ALA A 314 -6.58 17.03 -6.18
C ALA A 314 -5.47 15.96 -6.28
N LEU A 315 -4.95 15.70 -7.47
CA LEU A 315 -3.84 14.77 -7.68
C LEU A 315 -2.55 15.26 -7.01
N ARG A 316 -2.25 16.56 -7.14
CA ARG A 316 -1.10 17.20 -6.49
C ARG A 316 -1.18 17.13 -4.97
N ASP A 317 -2.34 17.47 -4.41
CA ASP A 317 -2.56 17.40 -2.96
C ASP A 317 -2.39 15.96 -2.44
N ARG A 318 -2.79 14.94 -3.22
CA ARG A 318 -2.59 13.52 -2.88
C ARG A 318 -1.15 13.06 -2.94
N LEU A 319 -0.36 13.56 -3.88
CA LEU A 319 1.08 13.26 -3.91
C LEU A 319 1.77 13.82 -2.67
N VAL A 320 1.38 15.03 -2.23
CA VAL A 320 1.87 15.64 -0.99
C VAL A 320 1.41 14.83 0.24
N ALA A 321 0.09 14.61 0.36
CA ALA A 321 -0.51 14.04 1.54
C ALA A 321 -0.25 12.54 1.70
N GLY A 322 -0.17 11.78 0.59
CA GLY A 322 -0.14 10.32 0.57
C GLY A 322 1.21 9.71 0.19
N ALA A 323 2.02 10.42 -0.59
CA ALA A 323 3.32 9.92 -1.06
C ALA A 323 4.52 10.72 -0.54
N GLY A 324 4.29 11.69 0.35
CA GLY A 324 5.35 12.43 1.05
C GLY A 324 6.07 13.49 0.21
N PHE A 325 5.46 13.93 -0.90
CA PHE A 325 6.09 14.88 -1.81
C PHE A 325 6.10 16.30 -1.23
N GLU A 326 7.17 17.06 -1.49
CA GLU A 326 7.22 18.47 -1.12
C GLU A 326 6.34 19.34 -2.04
N ARG A 327 5.55 20.24 -1.44
CA ARG A 327 4.58 21.08 -2.17
C ARG A 327 5.22 21.94 -3.27
N ARG A 328 6.48 22.32 -3.13
CA ARG A 328 7.22 23.13 -4.11
C ARG A 328 7.56 22.35 -5.38
N GLU A 329 7.79 21.04 -5.27
CA GLU A 329 8.25 20.19 -6.38
C GLU A 329 7.09 19.57 -7.18
N VAL A 330 5.92 19.46 -6.55
CA VAL A 330 4.73 18.79 -7.10
C VAL A 330 4.21 19.41 -8.41
N THR A 331 4.50 20.70 -8.66
CA THR A 331 4.13 21.37 -9.91
C THR A 331 4.85 20.78 -11.12
N GLU A 332 6.08 20.30 -10.95
CA GLU A 332 6.89 19.66 -12.01
C GLU A 332 6.55 18.17 -12.18
N PHE A 333 5.90 17.57 -11.19
CA PHE A 333 5.61 16.14 -11.15
C PHE A 333 4.25 15.76 -11.73
N VAL A 334 3.36 16.72 -11.99
CA VAL A 334 2.09 16.49 -12.69
C VAL A 334 2.04 17.35 -13.95
N THR A 335 2.02 16.71 -15.11
CA THR A 335 1.99 17.36 -16.42
C THR A 335 0.73 16.98 -17.19
N ALA A 336 0.11 17.94 -17.88
CA ALA A 336 -1.03 17.66 -18.76
C ALA A 336 -0.59 16.87 -20.00
N ALA A 337 -1.39 15.87 -20.41
CA ALA A 337 -1.15 15.13 -21.65
C ALA A 337 -1.43 15.98 -22.90
N LYS A 338 -2.45 16.84 -22.85
CA LYS A 338 -2.91 17.71 -23.96
C LYS A 338 -2.59 19.17 -23.65
N ALA A 339 -2.09 19.91 -24.65
CA ALA A 339 -1.75 21.33 -24.50
C ALA A 339 -2.97 22.22 -24.15
N GLU A 340 -4.17 21.82 -24.58
CA GLU A 340 -5.43 22.51 -24.25
C GLU A 340 -5.80 22.37 -22.77
N GLN A 341 -5.36 21.30 -22.12
CA GLN A 341 -5.57 21.05 -20.69
C GLN A 341 -4.51 21.72 -19.82
N ALA A 342 -3.41 22.21 -20.41
CA ALA A 342 -2.35 22.92 -19.71
C ALA A 342 -2.60 24.44 -19.56
N ARG A 343 -3.67 24.97 -20.18
CA ARG A 343 -4.06 26.39 -20.15
C ARG A 343 -5.09 26.67 -19.07
#